data_AF-E1YLD6-F1
#
_entry.id   AF-E1YLD6-F1
#
_cell.length_a   1.000
_cell.length_b   1.000
_cell.length_c   1.000
_cell.angle_alpha   90.00
_cell.angle_beta   90.00
_cell.angle_gamma   90.00
#
_symmetry.space_group_name_H-M   'P 1'
#
loop_
_entity.id
_entity.type
_entity.pdbx_description
1 polymer ?
#
loop_
_entity_poly.entity_id
_entity_poly.type
_entity_poly.pdbx_seq_one_letter_code
_entity_poly.pdbx_strand_id
1 'polypeptide(L)'
;MTMSFPTGIQHVMEVYRLVRRSHRSRIKAVNEVARTRRVDPQTVTSACTRSLGIGVDDLDEFLLPENSEAFCEHLVRRFPPYQKEIEVFFAELDGKKDRTLDDPLGAIRALFPDEKKDLLRLLLLHDIRKRFSAWSERHDIPEDIRREMSEMQKQIDKA
;
A
#
# COMPACT_ATOMS: atom_id res chain seq x y z
N MET A 1 15.40 -13.35 14.96
CA MET A 1 16.54 -12.73 14.26
C MET A 1 16.01 -12.09 12.99
N THR A 2 15.98 -10.76 12.92
CA THR A 2 15.58 -10.04 11.71
C THR A 2 16.72 -10.12 10.71
N MET A 3 16.76 -11.17 9.89
CA MET A 3 17.71 -11.23 8.78
C MET A 3 17.36 -10.09 7.82
N SER A 4 18.25 -9.09 7.77
CA SER A 4 18.17 -8.01 6.81
C SER A 4 18.36 -8.60 5.43
N PHE A 5 17.31 -8.60 4.61
CA PHE A 5 17.45 -8.86 3.19
C PHE A 5 18.56 -7.98 2.59
N PRO A 6 19.34 -8.50 1.63
CA PRO A 6 20.19 -7.65 0.79
C PRO A 6 19.33 -6.55 0.18
N THR A 7 19.85 -5.33 0.14
CA THR A 7 19.10 -4.14 -0.31
C THR A 7 18.41 -4.35 -1.67
N GLY A 8 19.03 -5.15 -2.55
CA GLY A 8 18.47 -5.53 -3.84
C GLY A 8 17.16 -6.33 -3.75
N ILE A 9 17.13 -7.44 -3.02
CA ILE A 9 15.91 -8.27 -2.93
C ILE A 9 14.79 -7.55 -2.18
N GLN A 10 15.15 -6.71 -1.20
CA GLN A 10 14.19 -5.88 -0.49
C GLN A 10 13.47 -4.90 -1.42
N HIS A 11 14.21 -4.21 -2.30
CA HIS A 11 13.61 -3.33 -3.30
C HIS A 11 12.66 -4.07 -4.24
N VAL A 12 13.06 -5.27 -4.69
CA VAL A 12 12.23 -6.11 -5.58
C VAL A 12 10.92 -6.51 -4.91
N MET A 13 10.99 -7.02 -3.68
CA MET A 13 9.80 -7.41 -2.92
C MET A 13 8.88 -6.23 -2.65
N GLU A 14 9.42 -5.05 -2.33
CA GLU A 14 8.62 -3.85 -2.09
C GLU A 14 7.92 -3.35 -3.36
N VAL A 15 8.62 -3.34 -4.50
CA VAL A 15 8.02 -3.00 -5.79
C VAL A 15 6.92 -3.98 -6.16
N TYR A 16 7.19 -5.29 -6.06
CA TYR A 16 6.20 -6.33 -6.34
C TYR A 16 4.95 -6.17 -5.48
N ARG A 17 5.14 -5.94 -4.17
CA ARG A 17 4.04 -5.71 -3.22
C ARG A 17 3.19 -4.50 -3.60
N LEU A 18 3.81 -3.38 -4.00
CA LEU A 18 3.08 -2.16 -4.39
C LEU A 18 2.29 -2.34 -5.69
N VAL A 19 2.86 -3.04 -6.67
CA VAL A 19 2.16 -3.35 -7.91
C VAL A 19 0.97 -4.27 -7.65
N ARG A 20 1.18 -5.31 -6.84
CA ARG A 20 0.16 -6.34 -6.55
C ARG A 20 -0.95 -5.89 -5.62
N ARG A 21 -0.65 -5.12 -4.58
CA ARG A 21 -1.65 -4.71 -3.56
C ARG A 21 -2.28 -3.34 -3.84
N SER A 22 -1.53 -2.42 -4.43
CA SER A 22 -1.99 -1.04 -4.64
C SER A 22 -2.37 -0.75 -6.09
N HIS A 23 -2.32 -1.76 -6.98
CA HIS A 23 -2.58 -1.64 -8.42
C HIS A 23 -1.82 -0.47 -9.07
N ARG A 24 -0.63 -0.16 -8.54
CA ARG A 24 0.21 0.91 -9.05
C ARG A 24 0.96 0.42 -10.29
N SER A 25 1.19 1.32 -11.24
CA SER A 25 2.13 1.03 -12.33
C SER A 25 3.53 0.80 -11.76
N ARG A 26 4.32 -0.02 -12.44
CA ARG A 26 5.74 -0.27 -12.08
C ARG A 26 6.50 1.01 -11.80
N ILE A 27 6.34 2.04 -12.66
CA ILE A 27 7.02 3.34 -12.51
C ILE A 27 6.63 4.03 -11.19
N LYS A 28 5.34 4.02 -10.84
CA LYS A 28 4.86 4.60 -9.57
C LYS A 28 5.39 3.82 -8.36
N ALA A 29 5.38 2.49 -8.43
CA ALA A 29 5.92 1.63 -7.38
C ALA A 29 7.42 1.86 -7.17
N VAL A 30 8.21 1.94 -8.24
CA VAL A 30 9.66 2.22 -8.20
C VAL A 30 9.94 3.57 -7.54
N ASN A 31 9.23 4.64 -7.97
CA ASN A 31 9.43 5.98 -7.41
C ASN A 31 9.06 6.04 -5.92
N GLU A 32 8.04 5.29 -5.51
CA GLU A 32 7.61 5.23 -4.12
C GLU A 32 8.62 4.49 -3.23
N VAL A 33 9.16 3.37 -3.69
CA VAL A 33 10.24 2.65 -3.00
C VAL A 33 11.49 3.53 -2.91
N ALA A 34 11.88 4.18 -4.01
CA ALA A 34 13.02 5.08 -4.07
C ALA A 34 12.90 6.23 -3.06
N ARG A 35 11.72 6.86 -3.01
CA ARG A 35 11.42 7.93 -2.04
C ARG A 35 11.49 7.43 -0.59
N THR A 36 10.91 6.27 -0.32
CA THR A 36 10.85 5.68 1.03
C THR A 36 12.24 5.31 1.54
N ARG A 37 13.05 4.73 0.64
CA ARG A 37 14.41 4.26 0.92
C ARG A 37 15.47 5.35 0.77
N ARG A 38 15.09 6.56 0.32
CA ARG A 38 16.00 7.69 0.02
C ARG A 38 17.13 7.29 -0.93
N VAL A 39 16.79 6.53 -1.97
CA VAL A 39 17.71 6.11 -3.02
C VAL A 39 17.22 6.60 -4.38
N ASP A 40 18.10 6.59 -5.37
CA ASP A 40 17.75 6.97 -6.73
C ASP A 40 16.79 5.93 -7.37
N PRO A 41 15.72 6.34 -8.08
CA PRO A 41 14.81 5.42 -8.78
C PRO A 41 15.50 4.45 -9.75
N GLN A 42 16.62 4.85 -10.35
CA GLN A 42 17.43 4.00 -11.21
C GLN A 42 18.12 2.88 -10.43
N THR A 43 18.45 3.10 -9.15
CA THR A 43 18.97 2.06 -8.25
C THR A 43 17.92 0.98 -8.00
N VAL A 44 16.67 1.40 -7.74
CA VAL A 44 15.54 0.47 -7.56
C VAL A 44 15.23 -0.28 -8.86
N THR A 45 15.24 0.43 -9.99
CA THR A 45 15.03 -0.17 -11.31
C THR A 45 16.11 -1.20 -11.64
N SER A 46 17.38 -0.88 -11.36
CA SER A 46 18.51 -1.79 -11.54
C SER A 46 18.39 -3.02 -10.64
N ALA A 47 17.91 -2.86 -9.41
CA ALA A 47 17.63 -3.99 -8.52
C ALA A 47 16.54 -4.92 -9.07
N CYS A 48 15.50 -4.35 -9.72
CA CYS A 48 14.41 -5.12 -10.30
C CYS A 48 14.71 -5.72 -11.68
N THR A 49 15.81 -5.35 -12.31
CA THR A 49 16.17 -5.80 -13.67
C THR A 49 17.56 -6.42 -13.69
N ARG A 50 18.61 -5.60 -13.72
CA ARG A 50 20.01 -6.02 -13.79
C ARG A 50 20.40 -6.99 -12.67
N SER A 51 20.00 -6.74 -11.43
CA SER A 51 20.31 -7.65 -10.31
C SER A 51 19.57 -8.99 -10.41
N LEU A 52 18.41 -9.01 -11.05
CA LEU A 52 17.65 -10.24 -11.33
C LEU A 52 18.11 -10.94 -12.61
N GLY A 53 18.83 -10.24 -13.49
CA GLY A 53 19.26 -10.75 -14.79
C GLY A 53 18.12 -10.78 -15.82
N ILE A 54 17.14 -9.88 -15.70
CA ILE A 54 15.95 -9.81 -16.56
C ILE A 54 15.79 -8.43 -17.17
N GLY A 55 15.08 -8.36 -18.30
CA GLY A 55 14.67 -7.13 -18.94
C GLY A 55 13.52 -6.43 -18.22
N VAL A 56 13.16 -5.24 -18.71
CA VAL A 56 11.98 -4.52 -18.21
C VAL A 56 10.69 -5.24 -18.62
N ASP A 57 10.66 -5.78 -19.83
CA ASP A 57 9.49 -6.49 -20.37
C ASP A 57 9.21 -7.78 -19.57
N ASP A 58 10.26 -8.58 -19.30
CA ASP A 58 10.18 -9.76 -18.44
C ASP A 58 9.69 -9.42 -17.02
N LEU A 59 10.14 -8.28 -16.47
CA LEU A 59 9.69 -7.82 -15.17
C LEU A 59 8.19 -7.46 -15.19
N ASP A 60 7.72 -6.78 -16.23
CA ASP A 60 6.31 -6.45 -16.39
C ASP A 60 5.46 -7.73 -16.52
N GLU A 61 5.97 -8.79 -17.16
CA GLU A 61 5.33 -10.12 -17.17
C GLU A 61 5.32 -10.78 -15.79
N PHE A 62 6.44 -10.77 -15.04
CA PHE A 62 6.50 -11.35 -13.70
C PHE A 62 5.60 -10.63 -12.68
N LEU A 63 5.31 -9.36 -12.91
CA LEU A 63 4.43 -8.57 -12.05
C LEU A 63 2.95 -8.97 -12.19
N LEU A 64 2.58 -9.76 -13.21
CA LEU A 64 1.21 -10.21 -13.44
C LEU A 64 0.71 -11.22 -12.38
N PRO A 65 -0.59 -11.14 -11.99
CA PRO A 65 -1.28 -12.10 -11.12
C PRO A 65 -0.93 -13.56 -11.37
N GLU A 66 -0.99 -13.95 -12.64
CA GLU A 66 -0.89 -15.32 -13.14
C GLU A 66 0.54 -15.86 -13.04
N ASN A 67 1.54 -14.98 -13.02
CA ASN A 67 2.95 -15.34 -13.02
C ASN A 67 3.58 -15.29 -11.61
N SER A 68 2.76 -15.24 -10.55
CA SER A 68 3.21 -15.19 -9.14
C SER A 68 4.18 -16.32 -8.80
N GLU A 69 3.80 -17.55 -9.14
CA GLU A 69 4.61 -18.75 -8.88
C GLU A 69 5.92 -18.74 -9.68
N ALA A 70 5.84 -18.42 -10.97
CA ALA A 70 7.02 -18.30 -11.83
C ALA A 70 8.00 -17.24 -11.32
N PHE A 71 7.49 -16.11 -10.80
CA PHE A 71 8.34 -15.07 -10.24
C PHE A 71 8.97 -15.49 -8.90
N CYS A 72 8.21 -16.20 -8.05
CA CYS A 72 8.73 -16.77 -6.81
C CYS A 72 9.89 -17.74 -7.12
N GLU A 73 9.71 -18.68 -8.04
CA GLU A 73 10.77 -19.60 -8.47
C GLU A 73 12.01 -18.87 -8.99
N HIS A 74 11.81 -17.83 -9.80
CA HIS A 74 12.92 -17.03 -10.33
C HIS A 74 13.72 -16.37 -9.21
N LEU A 75 13.04 -15.77 -8.23
CA LEU A 75 13.71 -15.15 -7.08
C LEU A 75 14.42 -16.18 -6.21
N VAL A 76 13.83 -17.35 -5.97
CA VAL A 76 14.48 -18.45 -5.23
C VAL A 76 15.75 -18.92 -5.94
N ARG A 77 15.72 -19.07 -7.28
CA ARG A 77 16.91 -19.45 -8.06
C ARG A 77 18.01 -18.38 -7.99
N ARG A 78 17.66 -17.10 -7.98
CA ARG A 78 18.64 -15.99 -7.92
C ARG A 78 19.16 -15.72 -6.51
N PHE A 79 18.35 -16.02 -5.49
CA PHE A 79 18.70 -15.83 -4.09
C PHE A 79 18.45 -17.10 -3.26
N PRO A 80 19.17 -18.21 -3.51
CA PRO A 80 18.96 -19.47 -2.78
C PRO A 80 19.03 -19.36 -1.25
N PRO A 81 19.92 -18.52 -0.65
CA PRO A 81 19.98 -18.38 0.80
C PRO A 81 18.69 -17.83 1.45
N TYR A 82 17.84 -17.15 0.67
CA TYR A 82 16.62 -16.50 1.15
C TYR A 82 15.34 -17.22 0.69
N GLN A 83 15.46 -18.48 0.27
CA GLN A 83 14.34 -19.25 -0.29
C GLN A 83 13.12 -19.24 0.63
N LYS A 84 13.30 -19.55 1.91
CA LYS A 84 12.20 -19.64 2.88
C LYS A 84 11.48 -18.30 3.03
N GLU A 85 12.23 -17.21 3.08
CA GLU A 85 11.69 -15.87 3.24
C GLU A 85 10.96 -15.39 1.98
N ILE A 86 11.44 -15.77 0.79
CA ILE A 86 10.76 -15.51 -0.48
C ILE A 86 9.44 -16.28 -0.52
N GLU A 87 9.46 -17.59 -0.26
CA GLU A 87 8.27 -18.44 -0.26
C GLU A 87 7.22 -17.93 0.73
N VAL A 88 7.63 -17.56 1.95
CA VAL A 88 6.74 -16.96 2.95
C VAL A 88 6.15 -15.64 2.46
N PHE A 89 6.94 -14.77 1.83
CA PHE A 89 6.46 -13.51 1.29
C PHE A 89 5.39 -13.70 0.20
N PHE A 90 5.60 -14.63 -0.74
CA PHE A 90 4.61 -14.94 -1.77
C PHE A 90 3.37 -15.62 -1.18
N ALA A 91 3.54 -16.55 -0.24
CA ALA A 91 2.43 -17.19 0.47
C ALA A 91 1.59 -16.17 1.28
N GLU A 92 2.20 -15.15 1.90
CA GLU A 92 1.49 -14.06 2.58
C GLU A 92 0.78 -13.10 1.61
N LEU A 93 1.29 -12.98 0.38
CA LEU A 93 0.67 -12.18 -0.67
C LEU A 93 -0.54 -12.89 -1.27
N ASP A 94 -0.42 -14.19 -1.56
CA ASP A 94 -1.46 -14.99 -2.18
C ASP A 94 -2.49 -15.52 -1.14
N GLY A 95 -2.04 -15.92 0.05
CA GLY A 95 -2.91 -16.39 1.15
C GLY A 95 -3.77 -15.32 1.82
N LYS A 96 -3.60 -14.05 1.45
CA LYS A 96 -4.54 -12.96 1.82
C LYS A 96 -5.72 -12.83 0.87
N LYS A 97 -5.79 -13.58 -0.24
CA LYS A 97 -6.99 -13.62 -1.09
C LYS A 97 -8.20 -14.24 -0.38
N ASP A 98 -8.00 -15.13 0.61
CA ASP A 98 -9.09 -15.84 1.30
C ASP A 98 -9.51 -15.26 2.67
N ARG A 99 -8.87 -14.19 3.15
CA ARG A 99 -9.19 -13.59 4.47
C ARG A 99 -10.12 -12.37 4.39
N THR A 100 -10.91 -12.26 3.33
CA THR A 100 -11.78 -11.10 3.07
C THR A 100 -13.12 -11.13 3.79
N LEU A 101 -13.42 -12.12 4.63
CA LEU A 101 -14.76 -12.21 5.25
C LEU A 101 -14.86 -12.07 6.78
N ASP A 102 -13.82 -12.37 7.58
CA ASP A 102 -14.05 -12.52 9.04
C ASP A 102 -13.32 -11.57 10.01
N ASP A 103 -12.35 -10.73 9.59
CA ASP A 103 -11.80 -9.75 10.54
C ASP A 103 -11.21 -8.49 9.86
N PRO A 104 -12.02 -7.42 9.69
CA PRO A 104 -11.54 -6.16 9.13
C PRO A 104 -10.53 -5.44 10.03
N LEU A 105 -10.50 -5.71 11.35
CA LEU A 105 -9.64 -5.02 12.30
C LEU A 105 -8.24 -5.66 12.40
N GLY A 106 -8.16 -6.98 12.24
CA GLY A 106 -6.89 -7.72 12.14
C GLY A 106 -6.07 -7.35 10.90
N ALA A 107 -6.74 -7.13 9.76
CA ALA A 107 -6.10 -6.67 8.52
C ALA A 107 -5.48 -5.27 8.69
N ILE A 108 -6.17 -4.36 9.39
CA ILE A 108 -5.70 -2.99 9.64
C ILE A 108 -4.49 -2.97 10.57
N ARG A 109 -4.43 -3.83 11.59
CA ARG A 109 -3.32 -3.89 12.56
C ARG A 109 -1.99 -4.35 11.95
N ALA A 110 -2.04 -5.27 10.99
CA ALA A 110 -0.84 -5.85 10.40
C ALA A 110 -0.24 -5.02 9.26
N LEU A 111 -1.01 -4.09 8.69
CA LEU A 111 -0.60 -3.46 7.44
C LEU A 111 0.18 -2.15 7.63
N PHE A 112 -0.11 -1.24 8.58
CA PHE A 112 0.42 0.14 8.46
C PHE A 112 0.53 0.97 9.76
N PRO A 113 1.73 1.36 10.25
CA PRO A 113 1.87 2.41 11.26
C PRO A 113 1.68 3.83 10.70
N ASP A 114 2.02 4.06 9.43
CA ASP A 114 1.88 5.38 8.79
C ASP A 114 0.52 5.57 8.10
N GLU A 115 -0.03 4.56 7.42
CA GLU A 115 -1.42 4.66 6.91
C GLU A 115 -2.44 4.64 8.05
N LYS A 116 -2.08 4.17 9.27
CA LYS A 116 -2.91 4.43 10.45
C LYS A 116 -3.17 5.91 10.62
N LYS A 117 -2.19 6.80 10.37
CA LYS A 117 -2.43 8.25 10.51
C LYS A 117 -3.42 8.74 9.49
N ASP A 118 -3.32 8.30 8.24
CA ASP A 118 -4.20 8.78 7.18
C ASP A 118 -5.59 8.15 7.23
N LEU A 119 -5.70 6.87 7.60
CA LEU A 119 -6.97 6.18 7.81
C LEU A 119 -7.65 6.67 9.09
N LEU A 120 -6.90 6.94 10.15
CA LEU A 120 -7.44 7.55 11.37
C LEU A 120 -7.80 9.03 11.14
N ARG A 121 -7.07 9.77 10.28
CA ARG A 121 -7.50 11.09 9.80
C ARG A 121 -8.80 11.01 9.02
N LEU A 122 -8.94 10.05 8.09
CA LEU A 122 -10.17 9.86 7.31
C LEU A 122 -11.35 9.45 8.20
N LEU A 123 -11.14 8.57 9.17
CA LEU A 123 -12.16 8.17 10.14
C LEU A 123 -12.52 9.32 11.08
N LEU A 124 -11.55 10.10 11.55
CA LEU A 124 -11.80 11.30 12.34
C LEU A 124 -12.57 12.35 11.54
N LEU A 125 -12.20 12.59 10.28
CA LEU A 125 -12.92 13.50 9.39
C LEU A 125 -14.36 13.03 9.16
N HIS A 126 -14.57 11.73 8.96
CA HIS A 126 -15.89 11.15 8.83
C HIS A 126 -16.71 11.28 10.13
N ASP A 127 -16.11 11.03 11.30
CA ASP A 127 -16.81 11.16 12.59
C ASP A 127 -17.11 12.62 12.95
N ILE A 128 -16.18 13.54 12.64
CA ILE A 128 -16.39 14.99 12.77
C ILE A 128 -17.52 15.43 11.84
N ARG A 129 -17.53 14.99 10.57
CA ARG A 129 -18.61 15.29 9.62
C ARG A 129 -19.95 14.77 10.12
N LYS A 130 -20.01 13.55 10.63
CA LYS A 130 -21.23 12.96 11.19
C LYS A 130 -21.74 13.73 12.42
N ARG A 131 -20.84 14.11 13.33
CA ARG A 131 -21.18 14.94 14.51
C ARG A 131 -21.62 16.34 14.10
N PHE A 132 -20.98 16.92 13.10
CA PHE A 132 -21.30 18.24 12.57
C PHE A 132 -22.68 18.26 11.91
N SER A 133 -23.00 17.26 11.08
CA SER A 133 -24.36 17.09 10.52
C SER A 133 -25.40 16.91 11.62
N ALA A 134 -25.14 16.01 12.58
CA ALA A 134 -26.04 15.80 13.72
C ALA A 134 -26.20 17.06 14.60
N TRP A 135 -25.19 17.91 14.67
CA TRP A 135 -25.27 19.19 15.38
C TRP A 135 -26.09 20.21 14.60
N SER A 136 -25.89 20.31 13.28
CA SER A 136 -26.63 21.23 12.40
C SER A 136 -28.14 20.98 12.37
N GLU A 137 -28.56 19.74 12.63
CA GLU A 137 -29.96 19.34 12.68
C GLU A 137 -30.64 19.68 14.02
N ARG A 138 -29.88 20.10 15.04
CA ARG A 138 -30.48 20.42 16.34
C ARG A 138 -31.26 21.74 16.27
N HIS A 139 -32.46 21.71 16.85
CA HIS A 139 -33.42 22.82 16.77
C HIS A 139 -33.14 23.94 17.79
N ASP A 140 -32.10 23.78 18.62
CA ASP A 140 -31.63 24.72 19.63
C ASP A 140 -30.55 25.69 19.11
N ILE A 141 -30.19 25.60 17.83
CA ILE A 141 -29.17 26.47 17.21
C ILE A 141 -29.83 27.70 16.53
N PRO A 142 -29.38 28.93 16.84
CA PRO A 142 -29.76 30.17 16.16
C PRO A 142 -29.60 30.11 14.63
N GLU A 143 -30.51 30.77 13.88
CA GLU A 143 -30.57 30.66 12.41
C GLU A 143 -29.34 31.25 11.68
N ASP A 144 -28.72 32.26 12.25
CA ASP A 144 -27.47 32.87 11.81
C ASP A 144 -26.32 31.85 11.81
N ILE A 145 -26.16 31.10 12.91
CA ILE A 145 -25.17 30.03 13.02
C ILE A 145 -25.51 28.87 12.07
N ARG A 146 -26.79 28.54 11.90
CA ARG A 146 -27.22 27.47 10.97
C ARG A 146 -26.86 27.80 9.52
N ARG A 147 -26.92 29.08 9.14
CA ARG A 147 -26.57 29.56 7.79
C ARG A 147 -25.06 29.48 7.54
N GLU A 148 -24.24 29.93 8.49
CA GLU A 148 -22.78 29.80 8.41
C GLU A 148 -22.32 28.34 8.35
N MET A 149 -22.94 27.47 9.15
CA MET A 149 -22.66 26.03 9.13
C MET A 149 -22.99 25.37 7.78
N SER A 150 -24.09 25.79 7.13
CA SER A 150 -24.45 25.29 5.80
C SER A 150 -23.46 25.73 4.72
N GLU A 151 -22.92 26.95 4.83
CA GLU A 151 -21.88 27.45 3.93
C GLU A 151 -20.55 26.70 4.11
N MET A 152 -20.13 26.46 5.36
CA MET A 152 -18.96 25.63 5.66
C MET A 152 -19.11 24.20 5.15
N GLN A 153 -20.29 23.59 5.31
CA GLN A 153 -20.59 22.25 4.79
C GLN A 153 -20.42 22.19 3.26
N LYS A 154 -20.91 23.21 2.53
CA LYS A 154 -20.75 23.32 1.06
C LYS A 154 -19.30 23.50 0.63
N GLN A 155 -18.47 24.15 1.43
CA GLN A 155 -17.03 24.28 1.15
C GLN A 155 -16.31 22.95 1.38
N ILE A 156 -16.66 22.21 2.43
CA ILE A 156 -16.10 20.88 2.73
C ILE A 156 -16.49 19.86 1.65
N ASP A 157 -17.70 19.93 1.09
CA ASP A 157 -18.15 19.01 0.03
C ASP A 157 -17.59 19.34 -1.37
N LYS A 158 -16.97 20.50 -1.56
CA LYS A 158 -16.33 20.92 -2.81
C LYS A 158 -14.83 20.58 -2.88
N ALA A 159 -14.21 20.24 -1.76
CA ALA A 159 -12.78 19.94 -1.63
C ALA A 159 -12.53 18.42 -1.70
#